data_AF-A0A409X953-F1
#
_entry.id   AF-A0A409X953-F1
#
_cell.length_a   1.000
_cell.length_b   1.000
_cell.length_c   1.000
_cell.angle_alpha   90.00
_cell.angle_beta   90.00
_cell.angle_gamma   90.00
#
_symmetry.space_group_name_H-M   'P 1'
#
loop_
_entity.id
_entity.type
_entity.pdbx_description
1 polymer ?
#
loop_
_entity_poly.entity_id
_entity_poly.type
_entity_poly.pdbx_seq_one_letter_code
_entity_poly.pdbx_strand_id
1 'polypeptide(L)'
;CSFPKVKKNPYHISDEHISEAQVKKQLAAEEEERLKSGGTSLNSTSAPSFIAMGLEIEETQRRLKRLAQGVVSHLATTKEGNLTEQRNVLRTKIRVFDRLASIYMPGLPEYLESLSKNSQSTSDTTTSPTPNASGTKSHHPEDIDIWLPSRICSSHRGAVCIEGLSGIEERLRTGQCKDSLEALRQVLRLKSRMVQFKNKNVRGQRDGTRSRAVIDRVHERARATAAKYRAARQAMFDLHGKGPWEATFRVLEDGDIRSYQDPDRMRPRQGRQGIWEDDETPIDADPSTSDLSLFNEIRAKRDGTGETRRTISWIWTHAKKKHTEDGDDEILRAEWAKSRARAERAKEEVLLLKEEMNRVLKYLDWKASWWRKSASVQFDVSRELSEGIRAYALTQADVQDRLARRFKAMWEAPLNAPDDSTSENNSDEDESSDSESEVEILAREQNIVQDSDEEGA
;
A
#
# COMPACT_ATOMS: atom_id res chain seq x y z
N CYS A 1 -22.86 -10.63 -30.16
CA CYS A 1 -21.72 -9.76 -30.49
C CYS A 1 -20.43 -10.41 -30.00
N SER A 2 -19.71 -11.10 -30.89
CA SER A 2 -18.39 -11.66 -30.59
C SER A 2 -17.35 -10.55 -30.70
N PHE A 3 -16.55 -10.36 -29.66
CA PHE A 3 -15.42 -9.42 -29.72
C PHE A 3 -14.36 -9.95 -30.71
N PRO A 4 -13.87 -9.14 -31.66
CA PRO A 4 -12.88 -9.57 -32.63
C PRO A 4 -11.53 -9.81 -31.95
N LYS A 5 -11.05 -11.05 -31.95
CA LYS A 5 -9.79 -11.51 -31.32
C LYS A 5 -8.50 -10.99 -31.97
N VAL A 6 -8.60 -10.14 -32.99
CA VAL A 6 -7.48 -9.72 -33.85
C VAL A 6 -6.88 -8.36 -33.41
N LYS A 7 -7.58 -7.57 -32.60
CA LYS A 7 -7.04 -6.30 -32.07
C LYS A 7 -6.24 -6.56 -30.79
N LYS A 8 -5.03 -5.98 -30.68
CA LYS A 8 -4.27 -5.93 -29.42
C LYS A 8 -5.19 -5.37 -28.34
N ASN A 9 -5.24 -6.05 -27.20
CA ASN A 9 -6.07 -5.64 -26.08
C ASN A 9 -5.57 -4.27 -25.57
N PRO A 10 -6.39 -3.19 -25.64
CA PRO A 10 -6.00 -1.86 -25.19
C PRO A 10 -5.86 -1.74 -23.66
N TYR A 11 -6.11 -2.84 -22.93
CA TYR A 11 -5.90 -2.94 -21.49
C TYR A 11 -4.72 -3.86 -21.12
N HIS A 12 -3.87 -4.22 -22.08
CA HIS A 12 -2.70 -5.04 -21.80
C HIS A 12 -1.61 -4.19 -21.13
N ILE A 13 -1.46 -4.37 -19.83
CA ILE A 13 -0.32 -3.83 -19.09
C ILE A 13 0.91 -4.70 -19.45
N SER A 14 1.97 -4.09 -20.00
CA SER A 14 3.26 -4.76 -20.17
C SER A 14 3.90 -4.90 -18.79
N ASP A 15 3.96 -6.12 -18.28
CA ASP A 15 4.60 -6.38 -16.99
C ASP A 15 6.12 -6.21 -17.15
N GLU A 16 6.67 -5.05 -16.74
CA GLU A 16 8.13 -4.78 -16.66
C GLU A 16 8.82 -5.61 -15.56
N HIS A 17 8.06 -6.43 -14.84
CA HIS A 17 8.53 -7.23 -13.74
C HIS A 17 8.59 -8.68 -14.17
N ILE A 18 9.77 -9.30 -14.00
CA ILE A 18 9.96 -10.73 -14.31
C ILE A 18 8.94 -11.54 -13.50
N SER A 19 7.93 -12.08 -14.19
CA SER A 19 6.86 -12.85 -13.56
C SER A 19 7.33 -14.24 -13.15
N GLU A 20 6.63 -14.92 -12.24
CA GLU A 20 6.94 -16.30 -11.83
C GLU A 20 7.02 -17.22 -13.07
N ALA A 21 6.12 -17.02 -14.04
CA ALA A 21 6.12 -17.76 -15.30
C ALA A 21 7.34 -17.44 -16.18
N GLN A 22 7.76 -16.17 -16.24
CA GLN A 22 8.97 -15.78 -16.96
C GLN A 22 10.23 -16.30 -16.28
N VAL A 23 10.31 -16.27 -14.95
CA VAL A 23 11.41 -16.89 -14.18
C VAL A 23 11.49 -18.39 -14.47
N LYS A 24 10.34 -19.10 -14.42
CA LYS A 24 10.29 -20.54 -14.77
C LYS A 24 10.79 -20.79 -16.20
N LYS A 25 10.43 -19.94 -17.15
CA LYS A 25 10.89 -20.04 -18.55
C LYS A 25 12.40 -19.81 -18.67
N GLN A 26 12.94 -18.80 -17.99
CA GLN A 26 14.38 -18.53 -17.97
C GLN A 26 15.15 -19.71 -17.38
N LEU A 27 14.72 -20.22 -16.22
CA LEU A 27 15.34 -21.37 -15.56
C LEU A 27 15.24 -22.66 -16.41
N ALA A 28 14.16 -22.83 -17.16
CA ALA A 28 14.02 -23.96 -18.09
C ALA A 28 14.97 -23.84 -19.28
N ALA A 29 15.17 -22.64 -19.82
CA ALA A 29 16.12 -22.39 -20.91
C ALA A 29 17.57 -22.59 -20.45
N GLU A 30 17.93 -22.09 -19.27
CA GLU A 30 19.25 -22.30 -18.66
C GLU A 30 19.54 -23.79 -18.44
N GLU A 31 18.54 -24.57 -18.01
CA GLU A 31 18.67 -26.02 -17.86
C GLU A 31 18.87 -26.73 -19.21
N GLU A 32 18.16 -26.30 -20.27
CA GLU A 32 18.34 -26.85 -21.61
C GLU A 32 19.73 -26.56 -22.17
N GLU A 33 20.26 -25.35 -21.94
CA GLU A 33 21.63 -24.97 -22.30
C GLU A 33 22.66 -25.81 -21.53
N ARG A 34 22.45 -26.03 -20.23
CA ARG A 34 23.30 -26.89 -19.41
C ARG A 34 23.32 -28.32 -19.96
N LEU A 35 22.17 -28.87 -20.33
CA LEU A 35 22.08 -30.20 -20.95
C LEU A 35 22.80 -30.25 -22.31
N LYS A 36 22.67 -29.20 -23.15
CA LYS A 36 23.41 -29.07 -24.43
C LYS A 36 24.91 -29.01 -24.22
N SER A 37 25.37 -28.37 -23.16
CA SER A 37 26.80 -28.27 -22.81
C SER A 37 27.40 -29.55 -22.20
N GLY A 38 26.60 -30.60 -22.04
CA GLY A 38 27.05 -31.90 -21.49
C GLY A 38 26.79 -32.10 -20.00
N GLY A 39 25.95 -31.26 -19.37
CA GLY A 39 25.57 -31.42 -17.97
C GLY A 39 24.77 -32.70 -17.70
N THR A 40 25.03 -33.36 -16.57
CA THR A 40 24.33 -34.57 -16.16
C THR A 40 23.03 -34.24 -15.42
N SER A 41 21.91 -34.84 -15.82
CA SER A 41 20.64 -34.72 -15.08
C SER A 41 20.61 -35.70 -13.90
N LEU A 42 20.25 -35.20 -12.71
CA LEU A 42 20.15 -36.01 -11.49
C LEU A 42 18.84 -36.82 -11.41
N ASN A 43 17.79 -36.33 -12.07
CA ASN A 43 16.48 -36.97 -12.16
C ASN A 43 15.81 -36.59 -13.49
N SER A 44 14.70 -37.25 -13.81
CA SER A 44 13.76 -36.84 -14.86
C SER A 44 13.16 -35.44 -14.58
N THR A 45 12.98 -35.08 -13.31
CA THR A 45 12.61 -33.71 -12.92
C THR A 45 13.86 -32.81 -12.93
N SER A 46 13.73 -31.52 -13.25
CA SER A 46 14.85 -30.56 -13.13
C SER A 46 14.83 -29.84 -11.78
N ALA A 47 15.97 -29.30 -11.33
CA ALA A 47 16.06 -28.59 -10.04
C ALA A 47 15.09 -27.38 -9.92
N PRO A 48 14.91 -26.53 -10.95
CA PRO A 48 13.86 -25.52 -10.96
C PRO A 48 12.45 -26.07 -10.84
N SER A 49 12.17 -27.20 -11.49
CA SER A 49 10.86 -27.86 -11.43
C SER A 49 10.56 -28.45 -10.05
N PHE A 50 11.60 -28.94 -9.36
CA PHE A 50 11.49 -29.41 -7.97
C PHE A 50 11.08 -28.27 -7.01
N ILE A 51 11.75 -27.12 -7.09
CA ILE A 51 11.38 -25.96 -6.26
C ILE A 51 10.00 -25.45 -6.64
N ALA A 52 9.68 -25.34 -7.93
CA ALA A 52 8.35 -24.96 -8.37
C ALA A 52 7.25 -25.89 -7.83
N MET A 53 7.50 -27.20 -7.78
CA MET A 53 6.59 -28.18 -7.18
C MET A 53 6.39 -27.91 -5.68
N GLY A 54 7.47 -27.61 -4.93
CA GLY A 54 7.37 -27.23 -3.52
C GLY A 54 6.53 -25.98 -3.30
N LEU A 55 6.72 -24.93 -4.11
CA LEU A 55 5.93 -23.69 -4.07
C LEU A 55 4.45 -23.94 -4.37
N GLU A 56 4.15 -24.81 -5.33
CA GLU A 56 2.78 -25.21 -5.63
C GLU A 56 2.14 -26.00 -4.48
N ILE A 57 2.90 -26.86 -3.80
CA ILE A 57 2.43 -27.58 -2.62
C ILE A 57 2.08 -26.57 -1.52
N GLU A 58 2.96 -25.63 -1.18
CA GLU A 58 2.66 -24.58 -0.19
C GLU A 58 1.39 -23.78 -0.55
N GLU A 59 1.19 -23.46 -1.82
CA GLU A 59 0.00 -22.75 -2.29
C GLU A 59 -1.27 -23.59 -2.14
N THR A 60 -1.22 -24.88 -2.51
CA THR A 60 -2.34 -25.81 -2.32
C THR A 60 -2.65 -26.06 -0.84
N GLN A 61 -1.63 -26.15 0.03
CA GLN A 61 -1.81 -26.24 1.49
C GLN A 61 -2.54 -25.01 2.03
N ARG A 62 -2.09 -23.79 1.68
CA ARG A 62 -2.76 -22.53 2.10
C ARG A 62 -4.20 -22.43 1.58
N ARG A 63 -4.46 -22.91 0.36
CA ARG A 63 -5.83 -22.99 -0.18
C ARG A 63 -6.69 -23.96 0.61
N LEU A 64 -6.17 -25.15 0.92
CA LEU A 64 -6.88 -26.18 1.66
C LEU A 64 -7.16 -25.79 3.10
N LYS A 65 -6.23 -25.12 3.80
CA LYS A 65 -6.48 -24.60 5.15
C LYS A 65 -7.69 -23.67 5.19
N ARG A 66 -7.81 -22.77 4.21
CA ARG A 66 -8.96 -21.86 4.11
C ARG A 66 -10.26 -22.57 3.75
N LEU A 67 -10.20 -23.57 2.86
CA LEU A 67 -11.36 -24.41 2.55
C LEU A 67 -11.81 -25.22 3.78
N ALA A 68 -10.87 -25.78 4.54
CA ALA A 68 -11.17 -26.54 5.76
C ALA A 68 -11.83 -25.66 6.83
N GLN A 69 -11.30 -24.45 7.07
CA GLN A 69 -11.93 -23.46 7.95
C GLN A 69 -13.38 -23.14 7.51
N GLY A 70 -13.61 -22.98 6.20
CA GLY A 70 -14.95 -22.70 5.66
C GLY A 70 -15.92 -23.89 5.59
N VAL A 71 -15.43 -25.13 5.70
CA VAL A 71 -16.26 -26.34 5.80
C VAL A 71 -16.69 -26.59 7.24
N VAL A 72 -15.81 -26.36 8.22
CA VAL A 72 -16.17 -26.42 9.65
C VAL A 72 -17.30 -25.43 9.97
N SER A 73 -17.36 -24.29 9.28
CA SER A 73 -18.44 -23.32 9.45
C SER A 73 -19.72 -23.63 8.66
N HIS A 74 -19.68 -24.51 7.65
CA HIS A 74 -20.82 -24.82 6.79
C HIS A 74 -20.97 -26.35 6.59
N LEU A 75 -21.89 -26.94 7.36
CA LEU A 75 -22.35 -28.35 7.36
C LEU A 75 -22.92 -28.82 6.00
N ALA A 76 -22.10 -28.87 4.95
CA ALA A 76 -22.51 -29.37 3.64
C ALA A 76 -21.66 -30.59 3.25
N THR A 77 -22.24 -31.78 3.34
CA THR A 77 -21.63 -33.09 3.05
C THR A 77 -20.98 -33.17 1.66
N THR A 78 -21.49 -32.43 0.67
CA THR A 78 -20.89 -32.38 -0.67
C THR A 78 -19.57 -31.61 -0.72
N LYS A 79 -19.35 -30.64 0.16
CA LYS A 79 -18.07 -29.91 0.28
C LYS A 79 -17.01 -30.76 0.97
N GLU A 80 -17.41 -31.64 1.88
CA GLU A 80 -16.51 -32.57 2.57
C GLU A 80 -15.91 -33.59 1.59
N GLY A 81 -16.71 -34.14 0.66
CA GLY A 81 -16.21 -35.07 -0.37
C GLY A 81 -15.17 -34.45 -1.31
N ASN A 82 -15.37 -33.20 -1.74
CA ASN A 82 -14.38 -32.49 -2.56
C ASN A 82 -13.10 -32.20 -1.76
N LEU A 83 -13.23 -31.87 -0.48
CA LEU A 83 -12.10 -31.58 0.38
C LEU A 83 -11.22 -32.82 0.63
N THR A 84 -11.82 -33.99 0.83
CA THR A 84 -11.06 -35.24 0.98
C THR A 84 -10.33 -35.64 -0.31
N GLU A 85 -10.97 -35.46 -1.48
CA GLU A 85 -10.31 -35.66 -2.78
C GLU A 85 -9.10 -34.75 -2.95
N GLN A 86 -9.24 -33.45 -2.67
CA GLN A 86 -8.12 -32.51 -2.74
C GLN A 86 -7.00 -32.84 -1.74
N ARG A 87 -7.34 -33.31 -0.53
CA ARG A 87 -6.35 -33.80 0.45
C ARG A 87 -5.60 -35.02 -0.07
N ASN A 88 -6.26 -35.94 -0.76
CA ASN A 88 -5.61 -37.11 -1.35
C ASN A 88 -4.65 -36.72 -2.48
N VAL A 89 -5.05 -35.79 -3.35
CA VAL A 89 -4.17 -35.24 -4.40
C VAL A 89 -2.94 -34.58 -3.77
N LEU A 90 -3.13 -33.80 -2.70
CA LEU A 90 -2.02 -33.17 -1.98
C LEU A 90 -1.06 -34.22 -1.38
N ARG A 91 -1.59 -35.27 -0.73
CA ARG A 91 -0.76 -36.37 -0.19
C ARG A 91 0.10 -37.03 -1.26
N THR A 92 -0.45 -37.27 -2.44
CA THR A 92 0.31 -37.85 -3.56
C THR A 92 1.42 -36.91 -4.01
N LYS A 93 1.15 -35.60 -4.13
CA LYS A 93 2.18 -34.60 -4.47
C LYS A 93 3.29 -34.52 -3.41
N ILE A 94 2.94 -34.51 -2.12
CA ILE A 94 3.92 -34.49 -1.03
C ILE A 94 4.84 -35.71 -1.09
N ARG A 95 4.29 -36.92 -1.29
CA ARG A 95 5.10 -38.14 -1.42
C ARG A 95 6.07 -38.10 -2.60
N VAL A 96 5.68 -37.49 -3.72
CA VAL A 96 6.57 -37.30 -4.88
C VAL A 96 7.66 -36.29 -4.54
N PHE A 97 7.29 -35.18 -3.87
CA PHE A 97 8.25 -34.18 -3.41
C PHE A 97 9.28 -34.77 -2.45
N ASP A 98 8.86 -35.58 -1.46
CA ASP A 98 9.77 -36.20 -0.49
C ASP A 98 10.81 -37.12 -1.16
N ARG A 99 10.41 -37.88 -2.19
CA ARG A 99 11.34 -38.71 -2.97
C ARG A 99 12.37 -37.88 -3.73
N LEU A 100 11.94 -36.73 -4.28
CA LEU A 100 12.84 -35.81 -4.97
C LEU A 100 13.73 -35.04 -3.99
N ALA A 101 13.23 -34.75 -2.78
CA ALA A 101 14.00 -34.07 -1.73
C ALA A 101 15.22 -34.89 -1.31
N SER A 102 15.13 -36.23 -1.25
CA SER A 102 16.30 -37.08 -1.00
C SER A 102 17.39 -36.98 -2.09
N ILE A 103 17.04 -36.51 -3.29
CA ILE A 103 17.98 -36.34 -4.40
C ILE A 103 18.55 -34.93 -4.40
N TYR A 104 17.72 -33.89 -4.27
CA TYR A 104 18.16 -32.48 -4.34
C TYR A 104 18.63 -31.89 -3.02
N MET A 105 18.23 -32.49 -1.89
CA MET A 105 18.58 -32.08 -0.54
C MET A 105 19.01 -33.30 0.30
N PRO A 106 20.10 -33.98 -0.07
CA PRO A 106 20.52 -35.24 0.55
C PRO A 106 20.89 -35.10 2.03
N GLY A 107 21.37 -33.92 2.48
CA GLY A 107 21.70 -33.67 3.88
C GLY A 107 20.49 -33.32 4.75
N LEU A 108 19.28 -33.26 4.18
CA LEU A 108 18.06 -32.89 4.91
C LEU A 108 17.73 -33.86 6.05
N PRO A 109 17.82 -35.21 5.88
CA PRO A 109 17.52 -36.15 6.96
C PRO A 109 18.43 -35.95 8.18
N GLU A 110 19.73 -35.77 7.96
CA GLU A 110 20.71 -35.54 9.03
C GLU A 110 20.45 -34.21 9.75
N TYR A 111 20.15 -33.15 8.98
CA TYR A 111 19.78 -31.86 9.54
C TYR A 111 18.52 -31.93 10.41
N LEU A 112 17.47 -32.64 9.96
CA LEU A 112 16.25 -32.85 10.75
C LEU A 112 16.51 -33.66 12.02
N GLU A 113 17.39 -34.66 11.96
CA GLU A 113 17.77 -35.43 13.13
C GLU A 113 18.49 -34.55 14.17
N SER A 114 19.43 -33.70 13.73
CA SER A 114 20.13 -32.73 14.59
C SER A 114 19.19 -31.74 15.27
N LEU A 115 18.16 -31.26 14.55
CA LEU A 115 17.12 -30.38 15.09
C LEU A 115 16.28 -31.08 16.16
N SER A 116 15.94 -32.36 15.95
CA SER A 116 15.14 -33.11 16.91
C SER A 116 15.90 -33.38 18.22
N LYS A 117 17.21 -33.68 18.13
CA LYS A 117 18.11 -33.85 19.27
C LYS A 117 18.29 -32.56 20.07
N ASN A 118 18.43 -31.42 19.40
CA ASN A 118 18.53 -30.12 20.06
C ASN A 118 17.21 -29.67 20.72
N SER A 119 16.06 -30.09 20.18
CA SER A 119 14.75 -29.76 20.77
C SER A 119 14.44 -30.59 22.02
N GLN A 120 15.02 -31.78 22.17
CA GLN A 120 14.81 -32.66 23.33
C GLN A 120 15.71 -32.32 24.53
N SER A 121 16.79 -31.56 24.32
CA SER A 121 17.78 -31.24 25.37
C SER A 121 17.39 -30.05 26.25
N THR A 122 16.29 -29.36 25.97
CA THR A 122 15.84 -28.16 26.72
C THR A 122 14.61 -28.39 27.61
N SER A 123 14.13 -29.63 27.78
CA SER A 123 12.93 -29.94 28.59
C SER A 123 13.24 -30.69 29.89
N ASP A 124 14.36 -30.40 30.54
CA ASP A 124 14.68 -30.87 31.89
C ASP A 124 14.78 -29.69 32.87
N THR A 125 13.64 -29.08 33.20
CA THR A 125 13.46 -28.43 34.50
C THR A 125 11.98 -28.47 34.89
N THR A 126 11.68 -29.41 35.79
CA THR A 126 10.54 -29.46 36.74
C THR A 126 9.44 -28.40 36.58
N THR A 127 8.26 -28.79 36.08
CA THR A 127 6.94 -28.58 36.72
C THR A 127 5.86 -29.34 35.91
N SER A 128 5.05 -30.11 36.65
CA SER A 128 3.79 -30.80 36.34
C SER A 128 3.12 -30.65 34.95
N PRO A 129 2.60 -31.74 34.34
CA PRO A 129 1.87 -31.68 33.08
C PRO A 129 0.44 -31.17 33.31
N THR A 130 0.20 -29.87 33.09
CA THR A 130 -1.14 -29.37 32.77
C THR A 130 -1.43 -29.67 31.28
N PRO A 131 -2.48 -30.44 30.95
CA PRO A 131 -2.79 -30.77 29.57
C PRO A 131 -3.58 -29.63 28.95
N ASN A 132 -2.92 -28.56 28.51
CA ASN A 132 -3.53 -27.59 27.61
C ASN A 132 -2.45 -26.80 26.83
N ALA A 133 -2.60 -26.78 25.50
CA ALA A 133 -1.92 -25.92 24.53
C ALA A 133 -0.55 -26.32 23.93
N SER A 134 -0.25 -27.61 23.76
CA SER A 134 0.61 -28.05 22.64
C SER A 134 -0.29 -28.53 21.51
N GLY A 135 -0.50 -27.69 20.50
CA GLY A 135 -1.34 -28.00 19.34
C GLY A 135 -1.00 -29.37 18.77
N THR A 136 -1.95 -30.30 18.84
CA THR A 136 -1.90 -31.58 18.15
C THR A 136 -1.62 -31.29 16.68
N LYS A 137 -0.40 -31.56 16.20
CA LYS A 137 -0.08 -31.48 14.77
C LYS A 137 -1.05 -32.42 14.06
N SER A 138 -2.06 -31.83 13.43
CA SER A 138 -3.12 -32.58 12.78
C SER A 138 -2.50 -33.50 11.72
N HIS A 139 -2.95 -34.76 11.60
CA HIS A 139 -2.50 -35.69 10.55
C HIS A 139 -2.98 -35.31 9.13
N HIS A 140 -3.40 -34.06 8.94
CA HIS A 140 -3.89 -33.54 7.70
C HIS A 140 -2.73 -33.06 6.81
N PRO A 141 -2.80 -33.31 5.49
CA PRO A 141 -1.69 -32.99 4.58
C PRO A 141 -1.41 -31.48 4.47
N GLU A 142 -2.39 -30.63 4.78
CA GLU A 142 -2.21 -29.18 4.85
C GLU A 142 -1.32 -28.71 5.99
N ASP A 143 -1.16 -29.49 7.06
CA ASP A 143 -0.34 -29.14 8.24
C ASP A 143 1.06 -29.77 8.21
N ILE A 144 1.38 -30.53 7.17
CA ILE A 144 2.71 -31.11 6.97
C ILE A 144 3.68 -30.00 6.56
N ASP A 145 4.79 -29.88 7.28
CA ASP A 145 5.86 -28.95 6.95
C ASP A 145 6.61 -29.38 5.69
N ILE A 146 6.53 -28.55 4.65
CA ILE A 146 7.37 -28.70 3.45
C ILE A 146 8.69 -27.98 3.69
N TRP A 147 9.79 -28.69 3.46
CA TRP A 147 11.15 -28.17 3.62
C TRP A 147 11.69 -27.71 2.27
N LEU A 148 11.91 -26.41 2.16
CA LEU A 148 12.60 -25.74 1.05
C LEU A 148 13.90 -25.10 1.57
N PRO A 149 14.85 -24.75 0.70
CA PRO A 149 16.09 -24.07 1.08
C PRO A 149 15.89 -22.84 2.00
N SER A 150 14.79 -22.10 1.84
CA SER A 150 14.46 -20.94 2.69
C SER A 150 14.25 -21.31 4.16
N ARG A 151 13.75 -22.50 4.48
CA ARG A 151 13.51 -22.96 5.87
C ARG A 151 14.77 -23.50 6.55
N ILE A 152 15.87 -23.64 5.81
CA ILE A 152 17.16 -24.09 6.32
C ILE A 152 17.99 -22.85 6.68
N CYS A 153 18.68 -22.90 7.82
CA CYS A 153 19.59 -21.82 8.24
C CYS A 153 20.71 -21.64 7.21
N SER A 154 21.09 -20.39 6.93
CA SER A 154 22.10 -20.05 5.90
C SER A 154 23.41 -20.83 6.03
N SER A 155 23.87 -21.10 7.26
CA SER A 155 25.10 -21.86 7.53
C SER A 155 25.04 -23.32 7.09
N HIS A 156 23.85 -23.94 7.09
CA HIS A 156 23.69 -25.37 6.79
C HIS A 156 23.24 -25.63 5.35
N ARG A 157 22.86 -24.60 4.59
CA ARG A 157 22.35 -24.76 3.21
C ARG A 157 23.34 -25.45 2.28
N GLY A 158 24.63 -25.12 2.38
CA GLY A 158 25.67 -25.73 1.55
C GLY A 158 25.92 -27.21 1.84
N ALA A 159 25.62 -27.66 3.06
CA ALA A 159 25.72 -29.07 3.44
C ALA A 159 24.44 -29.87 3.13
N VAL A 160 23.28 -29.21 3.21
CA VAL A 160 21.97 -29.85 3.05
C VAL A 160 21.51 -29.90 1.59
N CYS A 161 21.69 -28.82 0.84
CA CYS A 161 21.18 -28.65 -0.51
C CYS A 161 22.29 -28.81 -1.55
N ILE A 162 21.93 -29.27 -2.75
CA ILE A 162 22.82 -29.18 -3.92
C ILE A 162 23.10 -27.71 -4.26
N GLU A 163 24.28 -27.46 -4.80
CA GLU A 163 24.73 -26.14 -5.26
C GLU A 163 23.71 -25.47 -6.21
N GLY A 164 23.49 -24.17 -6.00
CA GLY A 164 22.58 -23.36 -6.82
C GLY A 164 21.09 -23.48 -6.49
N LEU A 165 20.66 -24.44 -5.66
CA LEU A 165 19.24 -24.64 -5.33
C LEU A 165 18.62 -23.44 -4.59
N SER A 166 19.38 -22.80 -3.69
CA SER A 166 18.96 -21.60 -2.97
C SER A 166 18.74 -20.39 -3.91
N GLY A 167 19.62 -20.20 -4.88
CA GLY A 167 19.50 -19.12 -5.87
C GLY A 167 18.32 -19.31 -6.83
N ILE A 168 18.02 -20.57 -7.17
CA ILE A 168 16.80 -20.93 -7.93
C ILE A 168 15.55 -20.56 -7.13
N GLU A 169 15.51 -20.90 -5.83
CA GLU A 169 14.38 -20.53 -4.97
C GLU A 169 14.24 -19.02 -4.85
N GLU A 170 15.33 -18.28 -4.63
CA GLU A 170 15.32 -16.82 -4.56
C GLU A 170 14.67 -16.19 -5.81
N ARG A 171 15.09 -16.60 -7.01
CA ARG A 171 14.55 -16.08 -8.26
C ARG A 171 13.05 -16.35 -8.36
N LEU A 172 12.62 -17.56 -8.00
CA LEU A 172 11.20 -17.92 -8.00
C LEU A 172 10.40 -17.14 -6.95
N ARG A 173 10.94 -16.92 -5.74
CA ARG A 173 10.29 -16.12 -4.69
C ARG A 173 10.19 -14.64 -5.10
N THR A 174 11.20 -14.10 -5.77
CA THR A 174 11.17 -12.74 -6.31
C THR A 174 10.06 -12.57 -7.35
N GLY A 175 9.92 -13.51 -8.28
CA GLY A 175 8.79 -13.55 -9.23
C GLY A 175 7.46 -13.69 -8.50
N GLN A 176 7.40 -14.57 -7.49
CA GLN A 176 6.20 -14.79 -6.68
C GLN A 176 5.75 -13.52 -5.92
N CYS A 177 6.68 -12.73 -5.37
CA CYS A 177 6.39 -11.46 -4.71
C CYS A 177 5.81 -10.43 -5.70
N LYS A 178 6.43 -10.28 -6.88
CA LYS A 178 5.97 -9.39 -7.94
C LYS A 178 4.57 -9.76 -8.43
N ASP A 179 4.36 -11.02 -8.79
CA ASP A 179 3.07 -11.54 -9.25
C ASP A 179 1.99 -11.41 -8.18
N SER A 180 2.33 -11.65 -6.92
CA SER A 180 1.37 -11.54 -5.81
C SER A 180 0.95 -10.09 -5.57
N LEU A 181 1.87 -9.12 -5.67
CA LEU A 181 1.55 -7.70 -5.57
C LEU A 181 0.68 -7.24 -6.74
N GLU A 182 1.03 -7.65 -7.97
CA GLU A 182 0.23 -7.27 -9.15
C GLU A 182 -1.15 -7.91 -9.12
N ALA A 183 -1.25 -9.20 -8.77
CA ALA A 183 -2.53 -9.86 -8.55
C ALA A 183 -3.35 -9.17 -7.44
N LEU A 184 -2.70 -8.70 -6.37
CA LEU A 184 -3.36 -7.97 -5.30
C LEU A 184 -3.93 -6.63 -5.83
N ARG A 185 -3.14 -5.85 -6.57
CA ARG A 185 -3.60 -4.60 -7.22
C ARG A 185 -4.78 -4.84 -8.15
N GLN A 186 -4.70 -5.86 -9.01
CA GLN A 186 -5.79 -6.21 -9.94
C GLN A 186 -7.08 -6.59 -9.20
N VAL A 187 -6.98 -7.39 -8.14
CA VAL A 187 -8.14 -7.78 -7.32
C VAL A 187 -8.75 -6.55 -6.61
N LEU A 188 -7.92 -5.63 -6.12
CA LEU A 188 -8.39 -4.39 -5.50
C LEU A 188 -9.06 -3.45 -6.50
N ARG A 189 -8.52 -3.31 -7.73
CA ARG A 189 -9.16 -2.57 -8.84
C ARG A 189 -10.53 -3.15 -9.16
N LEU A 190 -10.61 -4.47 -9.31
CA LEU A 190 -11.87 -5.17 -9.58
C LEU A 190 -12.87 -4.94 -8.45
N LYS A 191 -12.45 -5.11 -7.19
CA LYS A 191 -13.30 -4.89 -6.02
C LYS A 191 -13.85 -3.47 -5.99
N SER A 192 -13.00 -2.45 -6.20
CA SER A 192 -13.42 -1.05 -6.21
C SER A 192 -14.50 -0.79 -7.27
N ARG A 193 -14.30 -1.28 -8.50
CA ARG A 193 -15.31 -1.18 -9.57
C ARG A 193 -16.61 -1.90 -9.23
N MET A 194 -16.53 -3.09 -8.62
CA MET A 194 -17.71 -3.84 -8.19
C MET A 194 -18.50 -3.14 -7.08
N VAL A 195 -17.81 -2.52 -6.12
CA VAL A 195 -18.44 -1.74 -5.05
C VAL A 195 -19.13 -0.51 -5.63
N GLN A 196 -18.46 0.23 -6.52
CA GLN A 196 -19.07 1.36 -7.23
C GLN A 196 -20.30 0.94 -8.03
N PHE A 197 -20.20 -0.15 -8.80
CA PHE A 197 -21.30 -0.70 -9.58
C PHE A 197 -22.48 -1.08 -8.68
N LYS A 198 -22.23 -1.77 -7.56
CA LYS A 198 -23.26 -2.13 -6.59
C LYS A 198 -23.93 -0.87 -6.03
N ASN A 199 -23.16 0.09 -5.55
CA ASN A 199 -23.68 1.30 -4.94
C ASN A 199 -24.53 2.12 -5.92
N LYS A 200 -24.13 2.18 -7.20
CA LYS A 200 -24.86 2.91 -8.24
C LYS A 200 -26.11 2.17 -8.72
N ASN A 201 -26.00 0.87 -9.02
CA ASN A 201 -26.98 0.16 -9.85
C ASN A 201 -27.80 -0.90 -9.09
N VAL A 202 -27.32 -1.43 -7.96
CA VAL A 202 -28.01 -2.51 -7.25
C VAL A 202 -28.93 -1.91 -6.18
N ARG A 203 -30.18 -2.36 -6.17
CA ARG A 203 -31.22 -1.96 -5.20
C ARG A 203 -31.93 -3.21 -4.68
N GLY A 204 -32.53 -3.12 -3.50
CA GLY A 204 -33.27 -4.22 -2.88
C GLY A 204 -32.39 -5.28 -2.21
N GLN A 205 -33.02 -6.09 -1.36
CA GLN A 205 -32.32 -7.03 -0.48
C GLN A 205 -31.72 -8.22 -1.24
N ARG A 206 -32.47 -8.85 -2.16
CA ARG A 206 -32.05 -10.07 -2.87
C ARG A 206 -30.84 -9.84 -3.77
N ASP A 207 -30.88 -8.80 -4.61
CA ASP A 207 -29.77 -8.48 -5.49
C ASP A 207 -28.60 -7.89 -4.68
N GLY A 208 -28.90 -7.15 -3.60
CA GLY A 208 -27.90 -6.66 -2.65
C GLY A 208 -27.09 -7.78 -1.99
N THR A 209 -27.74 -8.84 -1.50
CA THR A 209 -27.05 -10.00 -0.88
C THR A 209 -26.26 -10.79 -1.92
N ARG A 210 -26.82 -11.01 -3.12
CA ARG A 210 -26.11 -11.68 -4.22
C ARG A 210 -24.86 -10.92 -4.63
N SER A 211 -24.94 -9.60 -4.83
CA SER A 211 -23.77 -8.78 -5.15
C SER A 211 -22.75 -8.76 -4.02
N ARG A 212 -23.19 -8.73 -2.76
CA ARG A 212 -22.28 -8.82 -1.60
C ARG A 212 -21.52 -10.14 -1.59
N ALA A 213 -22.20 -11.27 -1.82
CA ALA A 213 -21.55 -12.57 -1.90
C ALA A 213 -20.48 -12.66 -3.00
N VAL A 214 -20.67 -12.00 -4.15
CA VAL A 214 -19.63 -11.93 -5.20
C VAL A 214 -18.46 -11.04 -4.76
N ILE A 215 -18.74 -9.89 -4.13
CA ILE A 215 -17.70 -9.02 -3.56
C ILE A 215 -16.90 -9.74 -2.49
N ASP A 216 -17.55 -10.55 -1.64
CA ASP A 216 -16.90 -11.31 -0.57
C ASP A 216 -15.97 -12.39 -1.14
N ARG A 217 -16.32 -13.01 -2.27
CA ARG A 217 -15.40 -13.94 -2.99
C ARG A 217 -14.17 -13.23 -3.54
N VAL A 218 -14.34 -12.03 -4.11
CA VAL A 218 -13.21 -11.22 -4.59
C VAL A 218 -12.36 -10.75 -3.42
N HIS A 219 -12.99 -10.43 -2.29
CA HIS A 219 -12.32 -10.09 -1.05
C HIS A 219 -11.47 -11.25 -0.51
N GLU A 220 -12.00 -12.46 -0.52
CA GLU A 220 -11.26 -13.67 -0.12
C GLU A 220 -10.09 -13.97 -1.07
N ARG A 221 -10.23 -13.63 -2.36
CA ARG A 221 -9.10 -13.67 -3.30
C ARG A 221 -8.00 -12.67 -2.93
N ALA A 222 -8.34 -11.47 -2.46
CA ALA A 222 -7.36 -10.49 -1.99
C ALA A 222 -6.61 -10.99 -0.75
N ARG A 223 -7.31 -11.60 0.21
CA ARG A 223 -6.67 -12.25 1.38
C ARG A 223 -5.73 -13.38 0.95
N ALA A 224 -6.12 -14.17 -0.04
CA ALA A 224 -5.29 -15.22 -0.63
C ALA A 224 -3.96 -14.68 -1.16
N THR A 225 -4.02 -13.63 -1.98
CA THR A 225 -2.85 -13.04 -2.64
C THR A 225 -1.96 -12.33 -1.64
N ALA A 226 -2.54 -11.65 -0.64
CA ALA A 226 -1.79 -11.06 0.46
C ALA A 226 -1.03 -12.12 1.28
N ALA A 227 -1.67 -13.24 1.61
CA ALA A 227 -1.02 -14.35 2.30
C ALA A 227 0.11 -14.98 1.45
N LYS A 228 -0.06 -15.07 0.12
CA LYS A 228 0.98 -15.51 -0.81
C LYS A 228 2.19 -14.58 -0.79
N TYR A 229 1.94 -13.27 -0.85
CA TYR A 229 3.01 -12.27 -0.74
C TYR A 229 3.76 -12.34 0.60
N ARG A 230 3.04 -12.42 1.73
CA ARG A 230 3.65 -12.51 3.07
C ARG A 230 4.54 -13.74 3.21
N ALA A 231 4.05 -14.90 2.76
CA ALA A 231 4.84 -16.14 2.80
C ALA A 231 6.08 -16.06 1.89
N ALA A 232 5.92 -15.55 0.66
CA ALA A 232 7.04 -15.38 -0.27
C ALA A 232 8.09 -14.39 0.28
N ARG A 233 7.65 -13.27 0.87
CA ARG A 233 8.53 -12.29 1.51
C ARG A 233 9.26 -12.86 2.71
N GLN A 234 8.58 -13.66 3.54
CA GLN A 234 9.22 -14.34 4.67
C GLN A 234 10.31 -15.29 4.18
N ALA A 235 10.03 -16.10 3.16
CA ALA A 235 11.04 -16.98 2.57
C ALA A 235 12.22 -16.20 1.96
N MET A 236 11.97 -15.05 1.32
CA MET A 236 13.04 -14.16 0.86
C MET A 236 13.89 -13.63 2.02
N PHE A 237 13.25 -13.23 3.11
CA PHE A 237 13.93 -12.78 4.34
C PHE A 237 14.79 -13.90 4.93
N ASP A 238 14.27 -15.12 4.99
CA ASP A 238 15.03 -16.25 5.52
C ASP A 238 16.23 -16.57 4.61
N LEU A 239 16.10 -16.43 3.28
CA LEU A 239 17.18 -16.65 2.32
C LEU A 239 18.30 -15.59 2.41
N HIS A 240 17.96 -14.30 2.43
CA HIS A 240 18.92 -13.18 2.30
C HIS A 240 19.28 -12.51 3.63
N GLY A 241 18.39 -12.53 4.60
CA GLY A 241 18.39 -11.57 5.69
C GLY A 241 18.00 -10.17 5.23
N LYS A 242 18.39 -9.16 6.04
CA LYS A 242 18.11 -7.75 5.79
C LYS A 242 18.92 -7.23 4.59
N GLY A 243 18.30 -6.46 3.70
CA GLY A 243 19.00 -5.93 2.53
C GLY A 243 18.19 -4.90 1.73
N PRO A 244 18.75 -4.37 0.63
CA PRO A 244 18.12 -3.33 -0.20
C PRO A 244 16.81 -3.82 -0.86
N TRP A 245 16.63 -5.13 -0.97
CA TRP A 245 15.39 -5.73 -1.47
C TRP A 245 14.17 -5.40 -0.60
N GLU A 246 14.34 -5.08 0.69
CA GLU A 246 13.24 -4.66 1.59
C GLU A 246 12.62 -3.33 1.18
N ALA A 247 13.40 -2.44 0.54
CA ALA A 247 12.87 -1.18 0.00
C ALA A 247 11.89 -1.43 -1.14
N THR A 248 12.13 -2.48 -1.94
CA THR A 248 11.26 -2.91 -3.04
C THR A 248 10.08 -3.75 -2.54
N PHE A 249 10.34 -4.68 -1.62
CA PHE A 249 9.34 -5.59 -1.05
C PHE A 249 9.12 -5.31 0.45
N ARG A 250 8.27 -4.32 0.73
CA ARG A 250 7.93 -3.90 2.10
C ARG A 250 7.03 -4.92 2.80
N VAL A 251 7.00 -4.87 4.14
CA VAL A 251 6.05 -5.66 4.93
C VAL A 251 4.63 -5.21 4.54
N LEU A 252 3.75 -6.17 4.25
CA LEU A 252 2.36 -5.90 3.86
C LEU A 252 1.46 -6.01 5.09
N GLU A 253 1.12 -4.88 5.68
CA GLU A 253 0.15 -4.80 6.77
C GLU A 253 -1.28 -4.89 6.24
N ASP A 254 -2.24 -5.27 7.10
CA ASP A 254 -3.64 -5.30 6.70
C ASP A 254 -4.18 -3.91 6.34
N GLY A 255 -3.61 -2.86 6.94
CA GLY A 255 -3.92 -1.46 6.64
C GLY A 255 -3.40 -0.97 5.28
N ASP A 256 -2.46 -1.68 4.66
CA ASP A 256 -1.93 -1.36 3.33
C ASP A 256 -2.81 -1.91 2.20
N ILE A 257 -3.62 -2.92 2.49
CA ILE A 257 -4.48 -3.59 1.51
C ILE A 257 -5.71 -2.68 1.31
N ARG A 258 -5.58 -1.70 0.42
CA ARG A 258 -6.61 -0.68 0.16
C ARG A 258 -6.73 -0.38 -1.32
N SER A 259 -7.93 -0.01 -1.79
CA SER A 259 -8.06 0.55 -3.14
C SER A 259 -7.32 1.89 -3.23
N TYR A 260 -6.95 2.29 -4.45
CA TYR A 260 -6.38 3.60 -4.72
C TYR A 260 -7.36 4.75 -4.40
N GLN A 261 -8.67 4.48 -4.38
CA GLN A 261 -9.72 5.45 -4.00
C GLN A 261 -10.02 5.49 -2.51
N ASP A 262 -9.63 4.45 -1.79
CA ASP A 262 -9.98 4.34 -0.38
C ASP A 262 -9.03 5.26 0.39
N PRO A 263 -9.58 6.24 1.12
CA PRO A 263 -8.73 7.12 1.89
C PRO A 263 -8.14 6.36 3.08
N ASP A 264 -7.08 6.90 3.69
CA ASP A 264 -6.51 6.32 4.91
C ASP A 264 -7.59 6.03 5.95
N ARG A 265 -7.46 4.89 6.65
CA ARG A 265 -8.22 4.64 7.88
C ARG A 265 -8.01 5.85 8.76
N MET A 266 -9.12 6.48 9.16
CA MET A 266 -9.03 7.64 10.03
C MET A 266 -8.30 7.17 11.28
N ARG A 267 -7.24 7.89 11.68
CA ARG A 267 -6.65 7.62 12.99
C ARG A 267 -7.79 7.75 14.00
N PRO A 268 -8.01 6.77 14.89
CA PRO A 268 -9.05 6.88 15.90
C PRO A 268 -8.84 8.20 16.62
N ARG A 269 -9.90 9.00 16.69
CA ARG A 269 -9.84 10.36 17.19
C ARG A 269 -9.34 10.30 18.63
N GLN A 270 -8.13 10.78 18.88
CA GLN A 270 -7.72 11.08 20.24
C GLN A 270 -8.64 12.21 20.72
N GLY A 271 -9.53 11.89 21.65
CA GLY A 271 -10.39 12.87 22.29
C GLY A 271 -9.54 14.04 22.77
N ARG A 272 -10.00 15.27 22.52
CA ARG A 272 -9.36 16.44 23.11
C ARG A 272 -9.65 16.34 24.61
N GLN A 273 -8.63 16.17 25.45
CA GLN A 273 -8.80 16.09 26.91
C GLN A 273 -9.67 17.27 27.38
N GLY A 274 -10.83 16.97 27.99
CA GLY A 274 -11.67 17.96 28.68
C GLY A 274 -13.10 18.15 28.18
N ILE A 275 -13.59 17.39 27.20
CA ILE A 275 -15.01 17.36 26.84
C ILE A 275 -15.42 15.90 26.71
N TRP A 276 -15.68 15.25 27.84
CA TRP A 276 -16.38 13.97 27.86
C TRP A 276 -17.86 14.31 28.09
N GLU A 277 -18.71 14.04 27.10
CA GLU A 277 -20.15 13.96 27.35
C GLU A 277 -20.38 12.66 28.14
N ASP A 278 -21.23 12.69 29.17
CA ASP A 278 -21.38 11.63 30.20
C ASP A 278 -21.74 10.22 29.64
N ASP A 279 -22.08 10.13 28.36
CA ASP A 279 -22.45 8.89 27.66
C ASP A 279 -21.33 8.28 26.78
N GLU A 280 -20.18 8.96 26.61
CA GLU A 280 -19.05 8.43 25.83
C GLU A 280 -18.09 7.65 26.72
N THR A 281 -18.27 6.33 26.82
CA THR A 281 -17.21 5.47 27.36
C THR A 281 -16.04 5.39 26.38
N PRO A 282 -14.78 5.29 26.85
CA PRO A 282 -13.65 5.00 25.99
C PRO A 282 -13.95 3.72 25.21
N ILE A 283 -14.17 3.85 23.90
CA ILE A 283 -13.91 2.76 22.99
C ILE A 283 -12.40 2.63 23.05
N ASP A 284 -11.90 1.79 23.97
CA ASP A 284 -10.57 1.22 23.81
C ASP A 284 -10.52 0.78 22.36
N ALA A 285 -9.63 1.41 21.59
CA ALA A 285 -9.43 1.08 20.19
C ALA A 285 -9.05 -0.38 20.19
N ASP A 286 -10.05 -1.25 20.00
CA ASP A 286 -9.88 -2.69 20.06
C ASP A 286 -8.81 -3.00 19.00
N PRO A 287 -7.56 -3.29 19.41
CA PRO A 287 -6.51 -3.54 18.45
C PRO A 287 -6.79 -4.86 17.70
N SER A 288 -7.82 -5.60 18.14
CA SER A 288 -8.04 -7.01 17.84
C SER A 288 -9.08 -7.31 16.78
N THR A 289 -9.66 -6.31 16.11
CA THR A 289 -10.26 -6.57 14.78
C THR A 289 -9.21 -6.37 13.69
N SER A 290 -8.14 -7.14 13.80
CA SER A 290 -7.25 -7.56 12.71
C SER A 290 -7.98 -8.42 11.68
N ASP A 291 -9.22 -8.05 11.34
CA ASP A 291 -9.89 -8.56 10.16
C ASP A 291 -9.58 -7.57 9.05
N LEU A 292 -9.24 -8.10 7.88
CA LEU A 292 -9.03 -7.31 6.67
C LEU A 292 -10.37 -6.70 6.24
N SER A 293 -10.87 -5.70 6.97
CA SER A 293 -12.05 -4.95 6.55
C SER A 293 -11.66 -4.09 5.36
N LEU A 294 -11.96 -4.62 4.17
CA LEU A 294 -11.81 -3.97 2.88
C LEU A 294 -13.10 -3.23 2.46
N PHE A 295 -13.92 -2.83 3.42
CA PHE A 295 -15.07 -1.94 3.18
C PHE A 295 -14.72 -0.57 3.76
N ASN A 296 -15.04 0.49 3.02
CA ASN A 296 -14.81 1.85 3.48
C ASN A 296 -15.62 2.12 4.75
N GLU A 297 -14.93 2.57 5.78
CA GLU A 297 -15.57 3.19 6.94
C GLU A 297 -16.45 4.34 6.44
N ILE A 298 -17.71 4.34 6.89
CA ILE A 298 -18.67 5.38 6.51
C ILE A 298 -18.22 6.66 7.24
N ARG A 299 -17.66 7.61 6.50
CA ARG A 299 -17.29 8.92 7.02
C ARG A 299 -18.55 9.73 7.35
N ALA A 300 -18.63 10.26 8.57
CA ALA A 300 -19.67 11.16 8.99
C ALA A 300 -19.41 12.59 8.48
N LYS A 301 -20.45 13.43 8.44
CA LYS A 301 -20.38 14.85 8.05
C LYS A 301 -19.35 15.64 8.87
N ARG A 302 -19.02 15.18 10.08
CA ARG A 302 -18.07 15.80 11.03
C ARG A 302 -16.61 15.38 10.81
N ASP A 303 -16.34 14.35 10.02
CA ASP A 303 -14.99 13.83 9.76
C ASP A 303 -14.19 14.69 8.77
N GLY A 304 -14.86 15.66 8.14
CA GLY A 304 -14.30 16.49 7.10
C GLY A 304 -14.24 15.73 5.77
N THR A 305 -14.78 16.35 4.72
CA THR A 305 -14.64 15.88 3.33
C THR A 305 -13.27 16.20 2.73
N GLY A 306 -12.32 16.69 3.54
CA GLY A 306 -11.00 17.11 3.07
C GLY A 306 -10.18 15.94 2.54
N GLU A 307 -9.91 15.94 1.24
CA GLU A 307 -8.97 15.01 0.60
C GLU A 307 -7.50 15.42 0.78
N THR A 308 -7.23 16.54 1.46
CA THR A 308 -5.88 17.13 1.63
C THR A 308 -4.90 16.22 2.37
N ARG A 309 -5.38 15.33 3.24
CA ARG A 309 -4.55 14.37 4.00
C ARG A 309 -4.56 12.95 3.44
N ARG A 310 -5.09 12.73 2.23
CA ARG A 310 -5.21 11.39 1.66
C ARG A 310 -3.83 10.88 1.22
N THR A 311 -3.34 9.81 1.86
CA THR A 311 -2.18 9.06 1.36
C THR A 311 -2.62 7.77 0.69
N ILE A 312 -1.90 7.40 -0.37
CA ILE A 312 -2.14 6.15 -1.10
C ILE A 312 -1.21 5.08 -0.51
N SER A 313 -1.71 3.85 -0.35
CA SER A 313 -0.90 2.72 0.13
C SER A 313 0.34 2.50 -0.74
N TRP A 314 1.44 2.08 -0.10
CA TRP A 314 2.72 1.90 -0.76
C TRP A 314 2.67 0.91 -1.93
N ILE A 315 1.73 -0.06 -1.87
CA ILE A 315 1.50 -1.04 -2.93
C ILE A 315 1.21 -0.38 -4.29
N TRP A 316 0.78 0.88 -4.30
CA TRP A 316 0.49 1.68 -5.50
C TRP A 316 1.61 2.67 -5.88
N THR A 317 2.62 2.87 -5.01
CA THR A 317 3.63 3.94 -5.13
C THR A 317 4.97 3.48 -5.68
N HIS A 318 5.10 2.25 -6.16
CA HIS A 318 6.38 1.76 -6.64
C HIS A 318 6.91 2.59 -7.80
N ALA A 319 8.18 2.99 -7.68
CA ALA A 319 8.91 3.71 -8.70
C ALA A 319 8.94 2.88 -9.99
N LYS A 320 8.08 3.24 -10.94
CA LYS A 320 8.22 2.78 -12.32
C LYS A 320 9.46 3.43 -12.92
N LYS A 321 10.26 2.67 -13.67
CA LYS A 321 11.23 3.29 -14.58
C LYS A 321 10.44 4.07 -15.63
N LYS A 322 10.93 5.24 -16.04
CA LYS A 322 10.35 6.06 -17.12
C LYS A 322 10.25 5.19 -18.38
N HIS A 323 9.03 4.88 -18.84
CA HIS A 323 8.81 4.39 -20.20
C HIS A 323 7.68 5.15 -20.89
N THR A 324 7.85 5.31 -22.18
CA THR A 324 7.12 6.18 -23.12
C THR A 324 5.71 5.71 -23.51
N GLU A 325 5.23 4.59 -22.97
CA GLU A 325 3.92 4.00 -23.29
C GLU A 325 2.95 4.06 -22.10
N ASP A 326 3.01 5.12 -21.29
CA ASP A 326 2.18 5.36 -20.10
C ASP A 326 0.69 5.69 -20.42
N GLY A 327 0.21 5.27 -21.59
CA GLY A 327 -1.12 5.55 -22.11
C GLY A 327 -2.26 4.75 -21.46
N ASP A 328 -2.01 3.68 -20.71
CA ASP A 328 -3.05 2.64 -20.58
C ASP A 328 -3.69 2.49 -19.18
N ASP A 329 -3.23 3.21 -18.15
CA ASP A 329 -3.84 3.18 -16.80
C ASP A 329 -4.56 4.51 -16.51
N GLU A 330 -5.65 4.78 -17.24
CA GLU A 330 -6.47 6.01 -17.17
C GLU A 330 -6.85 6.39 -15.73
N ILE A 331 -7.09 5.38 -14.89
CA ILE A 331 -7.41 5.54 -13.47
C ILE A 331 -6.21 6.07 -12.66
N LEU A 332 -5.01 5.52 -12.87
CA LEU A 332 -3.80 6.02 -12.21
C LEU A 332 -3.40 7.39 -12.74
N ARG A 333 -3.60 7.67 -14.04
CA ARG A 333 -3.39 9.01 -14.62
C ARG A 333 -4.34 10.05 -14.01
N ALA A 334 -5.63 9.70 -13.87
CA ALA A 334 -6.60 10.58 -13.22
C ALA A 334 -6.24 10.82 -11.75
N GLU A 335 -5.80 9.81 -11.01
CA GLU A 335 -5.35 9.99 -9.62
C GLU A 335 -4.02 10.73 -9.51
N TRP A 336 -3.09 10.53 -10.43
CA TRP A 336 -1.86 11.31 -10.52
C TRP A 336 -2.17 12.77 -10.78
N ALA A 337 -3.02 13.08 -11.77
CA ALA A 337 -3.44 14.44 -12.07
C ALA A 337 -4.17 15.08 -10.87
N LYS A 338 -5.06 14.35 -10.21
CA LYS A 338 -5.69 14.81 -8.95
C LYS A 338 -4.68 15.04 -7.84
N SER A 339 -3.69 14.17 -7.68
CA SER A 339 -2.65 14.28 -6.65
C SER A 339 -1.71 15.44 -6.92
N ARG A 340 -1.35 15.66 -8.19
CA ARG A 340 -0.59 16.83 -8.63
C ARG A 340 -1.38 18.12 -8.40
N ALA A 341 -2.64 18.18 -8.83
CA ALA A 341 -3.51 19.32 -8.57
C ALA A 341 -3.72 19.58 -7.07
N ARG A 342 -3.80 18.53 -6.25
CA ARG A 342 -3.81 18.65 -4.78
C ARG A 342 -2.51 19.25 -4.24
N ALA A 343 -1.36 18.81 -4.76
CA ALA A 343 -0.06 19.34 -4.36
C ALA A 343 0.12 20.81 -4.79
N GLU A 344 -0.27 21.17 -6.01
CA GLU A 344 -0.25 22.55 -6.51
C GLU A 344 -1.19 23.45 -5.69
N ARG A 345 -2.42 23.01 -5.40
CA ARG A 345 -3.33 23.75 -4.51
C ARG A 345 -2.77 23.89 -3.10
N ALA A 346 -2.18 22.84 -2.53
CA ALA A 346 -1.58 22.93 -1.20
C ALA A 346 -0.40 23.91 -1.17
N LYS A 347 0.41 23.98 -2.24
CA LYS A 347 1.46 25.00 -2.39
C LYS A 347 0.87 26.41 -2.46
N GLU A 348 -0.20 26.59 -3.24
CA GLU A 348 -0.93 27.86 -3.32
C GLU A 348 -1.52 28.26 -1.96
N GLU A 349 -2.17 27.33 -1.24
CA GLU A 349 -2.71 27.55 0.11
C GLU A 349 -1.61 27.96 1.09
N VAL A 350 -0.42 27.37 1.01
CA VAL A 350 0.73 27.78 1.85
C VAL A 350 1.18 29.20 1.50
N LEU A 351 1.24 29.57 0.21
CA LEU A 351 1.57 30.93 -0.22
C LEU A 351 0.51 31.94 0.23
N LEU A 352 -0.77 31.61 0.06
CA LEU A 352 -1.90 32.43 0.52
C LEU A 352 -1.86 32.60 2.03
N LEU A 353 -1.56 31.54 2.80
CA LEU A 353 -1.45 31.60 4.25
C LEU A 353 -0.32 32.55 4.68
N LYS A 354 0.85 32.49 4.02
CA LYS A 354 1.96 33.43 4.26
C LYS A 354 1.52 34.88 4.00
N GLU A 355 0.76 35.11 2.93
CA GLU A 355 0.26 36.44 2.60
C GLU A 355 -0.87 36.90 3.54
N GLU A 356 -1.75 36.00 3.99
CA GLU A 356 -2.75 36.28 5.02
C GLU A 356 -2.09 36.67 6.34
N MET A 357 -1.04 35.95 6.76
CA MET A 357 -0.23 36.32 7.93
C MET A 357 0.29 37.76 7.80
N ASN A 358 0.85 38.12 6.65
CA ASN A 358 1.31 39.49 6.39
C ASN A 358 0.18 40.52 6.42
N ARG A 359 -0.96 40.22 5.78
CA ARG A 359 -2.13 41.11 5.72
C ARG A 359 -2.74 41.35 7.10
N VAL A 360 -2.80 40.33 7.95
CA VAL A 360 -3.29 40.48 9.33
C VAL A 360 -2.41 41.45 10.12
N LEU A 361 -1.07 41.33 10.03
CA LEU A 361 -0.17 42.28 10.71
C LEU A 361 -0.39 43.72 10.20
N LYS A 362 -0.42 43.91 8.87
CA LYS A 362 -0.67 45.22 8.25
C LYS A 362 -2.03 45.80 8.66
N TYR A 363 -3.07 44.97 8.75
CA TYR A 363 -4.39 45.39 9.18
C TYR A 363 -4.38 45.85 10.64
N LEU A 364 -3.73 45.09 11.53
CA LEU A 364 -3.63 45.44 12.95
C LEU A 364 -2.86 46.75 13.14
N ASP A 365 -1.75 46.96 12.43
CA ASP A 365 -0.99 48.21 12.45
C ASP A 365 -1.81 49.40 11.94
N TRP A 366 -2.53 49.20 10.83
CA TRP A 366 -3.44 50.20 10.29
C TRP A 366 -4.56 50.52 11.28
N LYS A 367 -5.17 49.51 11.90
CA LYS A 367 -6.28 49.68 12.84
C LYS A 367 -5.83 50.35 14.14
N ALA A 368 -4.62 50.04 14.63
CA ALA A 368 -4.00 50.73 15.75
C ALA A 368 -3.78 52.21 15.41
N SER A 369 -3.25 52.50 14.22
CA SER A 369 -3.04 53.87 13.74
C SER A 369 -4.35 54.64 13.56
N TRP A 370 -5.41 53.98 13.09
CA TRP A 370 -6.75 54.53 12.99
C TRP A 370 -7.28 54.95 14.36
N TRP A 371 -7.17 54.07 15.38
CA TRP A 371 -7.56 54.40 16.75
C TRP A 371 -6.76 55.57 17.34
N ARG A 372 -5.44 55.64 17.09
CA ARG A 372 -4.61 56.78 17.52
C ARG A 372 -5.04 58.09 16.87
N LYS A 373 -5.40 58.06 15.58
CA LYS A 373 -5.97 59.23 14.88
C LYS A 373 -7.33 59.63 15.46
N SER A 374 -8.20 58.67 15.74
CA SER A 374 -9.49 58.93 16.39
C SER A 374 -9.32 59.53 17.79
N ALA A 375 -8.25 59.17 18.52
CA ALA A 375 -7.92 59.76 19.82
C ALA A 375 -7.51 61.25 19.75
N SER A 376 -7.12 61.74 18.56
CA SER A 376 -6.75 63.14 18.31
C SER A 376 -7.91 64.02 17.84
N VAL A 377 -9.07 63.41 17.55
CA VAL A 377 -10.27 64.14 17.15
C VAL A 377 -10.86 64.82 18.38
N GLN A 378 -11.06 66.13 18.28
CA GLN A 378 -11.75 66.90 19.31
C GLN A 378 -13.25 66.79 19.11
N PHE A 379 -13.97 66.47 20.19
CA PHE A 379 -15.41 66.41 20.23
C PHE A 379 -15.93 67.54 21.13
N ASP A 380 -17.05 68.16 20.76
CA ASP A 380 -17.71 69.20 21.58
C ASP A 380 -18.50 68.54 22.73
N VAL A 381 -17.76 68.07 23.74
CA VAL A 381 -18.29 67.34 24.90
C VAL A 381 -17.54 67.75 26.16
N SER A 382 -18.12 67.42 27.33
CA SER A 382 -17.48 67.65 28.63
C SER A 382 -16.04 67.13 28.65
N ARG A 383 -15.15 67.87 29.30
CA ARG A 383 -13.73 67.55 29.42
C ARG A 383 -13.49 66.11 29.91
N GLU A 384 -14.22 65.68 30.94
CA GLU A 384 -14.11 64.32 31.49
C GLU A 384 -14.46 63.24 30.46
N LEU A 385 -15.49 63.48 29.64
CA LEU A 385 -15.90 62.57 28.59
C LEU A 385 -14.90 62.57 27.42
N SER A 386 -14.34 63.74 27.08
CA SER A 386 -13.28 63.85 26.07
C SER A 386 -12.01 63.08 26.48
N GLU A 387 -11.63 63.15 27.76
CA GLU A 387 -10.52 62.38 28.34
C GLU A 387 -10.81 60.87 28.30
N GLY A 388 -12.04 60.46 28.63
CA GLY A 388 -12.50 59.07 28.57
C GLY A 388 -12.50 58.48 27.14
N ILE A 389 -12.99 59.24 26.16
CA ILE A 389 -12.98 58.82 24.74
C ILE A 389 -11.54 58.65 24.24
N ARG A 390 -10.66 59.58 24.60
CA ARG A 390 -9.24 59.50 24.26
C ARG A 390 -8.56 58.29 24.90
N ALA A 391 -8.80 58.05 26.19
CA ALA A 391 -8.28 56.89 26.90
C ALA A 391 -8.78 55.57 26.28
N TYR A 392 -10.07 55.50 25.93
CA TYR A 392 -10.65 54.33 25.27
C TYR A 392 -10.02 54.09 23.89
N ALA A 393 -9.87 55.11 23.06
CA ALA A 393 -9.23 54.97 21.75
C ALA A 393 -7.76 54.52 21.86
N LEU A 394 -7.00 55.05 22.84
CA LEU A 394 -5.62 54.64 23.08
C LEU A 394 -5.50 53.20 23.60
N THR A 395 -6.40 52.77 24.50
CA THR A 395 -6.44 51.38 24.96
C THR A 395 -6.80 50.40 23.85
N GLN A 396 -7.72 50.77 22.95
CA GLN A 396 -8.03 49.97 21.76
C GLN A 396 -6.83 49.87 20.81
N ALA A 397 -6.09 50.96 20.60
CA ALA A 397 -4.86 50.92 19.81
C ALA A 397 -3.83 49.94 20.39
N ASP A 398 -3.61 49.98 21.72
CA ASP A 398 -2.70 49.08 22.42
C ASP A 398 -3.13 47.60 22.35
N VAL A 399 -4.43 47.31 22.36
CA VAL A 399 -4.94 45.93 22.14
C VAL A 399 -4.55 45.42 20.75
N GLN A 400 -4.69 46.24 19.70
CA GLN A 400 -4.30 45.86 18.34
C GLN A 400 -2.78 45.64 18.22
N ASP A 401 -1.97 46.52 18.83
CA ASP A 401 -0.50 46.34 18.86
C ASP A 401 -0.10 45.04 19.58
N ARG A 402 -0.74 44.73 20.70
CA ARG A 402 -0.49 43.49 21.46
C ARG A 402 -0.86 42.24 20.66
N LEU A 403 -1.98 42.28 19.93
CA LEU A 403 -2.38 41.21 19.02
C LEU A 403 -1.35 41.01 17.90
N ALA A 404 -0.87 42.10 17.28
CA ALA A 404 0.13 42.03 16.23
C ALA A 404 1.44 41.39 16.72
N ARG A 405 1.95 41.81 17.89
CA ARG A 405 3.14 41.21 18.51
C ARG A 405 2.96 39.73 18.80
N ARG A 406 1.79 39.34 19.35
CA ARG A 406 1.49 37.94 19.67
C ARG A 406 1.42 37.07 18.41
N PHE A 407 0.76 37.54 17.36
CA PHE A 407 0.68 36.81 16.09
C PHE A 407 2.03 36.71 15.40
N LYS A 408 2.81 37.79 15.38
CA LYS A 408 4.17 37.76 14.86
C LYS A 408 5.03 36.71 15.57
N ALA A 409 5.05 36.70 16.91
CA ALA A 409 5.79 35.71 17.68
C ALA A 409 5.30 34.26 17.42
N MET A 410 4.00 34.07 17.22
CA MET A 410 3.42 32.76 16.89
C MET A 410 3.83 32.29 15.48
N TRP A 411 3.94 33.20 14.51
CA TRP A 411 4.23 32.89 13.11
C TRP A 411 5.72 32.85 12.77
N GLU A 412 6.59 33.44 13.60
CA GLU A 412 8.05 33.39 13.42
C GLU A 412 8.60 31.95 13.48
N ALA A 413 8.10 31.08 14.36
CA ALA A 413 8.59 29.70 14.46
C ALA A 413 8.26 28.83 13.23
N PRO A 414 7.02 28.82 12.70
CA PRO A 414 6.70 28.11 11.45
C PRO A 414 7.40 28.66 10.20
N LEU A 415 7.67 29.96 10.13
CA LEU A 415 8.29 30.60 8.96
C LEU A 415 9.82 30.42 8.91
N ASN A 416 10.46 30.24 10.07
CA ASN A 416 11.90 30.02 10.19
C ASN A 416 12.30 28.53 10.27
N ALA A 417 11.34 27.61 10.26
CA ALA A 417 11.65 26.19 10.16
C ALA A 417 12.40 25.96 8.84
N PRO A 418 13.61 25.38 8.86
CA PRO A 418 14.30 25.04 7.62
C PRO A 418 13.39 24.12 6.81
N ASP A 419 13.19 24.43 5.54
CA ASP A 419 12.55 23.52 4.60
C ASP A 419 13.36 22.22 4.59
N ASP A 420 12.89 21.18 5.30
CA ASP A 420 13.49 19.85 5.38
C ASP A 420 13.29 19.07 4.06
N SER A 421 13.54 19.75 2.94
CA SER A 421 13.40 19.27 1.56
C SER A 421 14.76 18.98 0.91
N THR A 422 15.86 19.08 1.65
CA THR A 422 17.20 18.73 1.19
C THR A 422 17.65 17.36 1.72
N SER A 423 16.82 16.33 1.51
CA SER A 423 17.34 14.96 1.42
C SER A 423 17.75 14.69 -0.02
N GLU A 424 19.04 14.89 -0.29
CA GLU A 424 19.86 14.26 -1.33
C GLU A 424 19.14 13.82 -2.61
N ASN A 425 19.19 14.66 -3.64
CA ASN A 425 19.29 14.21 -5.02
C ASN A 425 20.18 15.20 -5.79
N ASN A 426 21.48 14.94 -5.77
CA ASN A 426 22.38 15.41 -6.83
C ASN A 426 21.99 14.69 -8.12
N SER A 427 21.44 15.43 -9.08
CA SER A 427 21.72 15.23 -10.51
C SER A 427 21.24 16.44 -11.29
N ASP A 428 22.25 17.24 -11.65
CA ASP A 428 22.44 17.96 -12.89
C ASP A 428 21.44 19.06 -13.30
N GLU A 429 22.03 20.25 -13.30
CA GLU A 429 21.65 21.48 -13.97
C GLU A 429 21.04 21.24 -15.36
N ASP A 430 19.90 21.89 -15.62
CA ASP A 430 19.66 22.56 -16.90
C ASP A 430 18.66 23.70 -16.66
N GLU A 431 19.19 24.92 -16.67
CA GLU A 431 18.44 26.16 -16.74
C GLU A 431 17.72 26.25 -18.10
N SER A 432 16.40 26.29 -18.08
CA SER A 432 15.63 26.98 -19.13
C SER A 432 14.49 27.73 -18.47
N SER A 433 14.77 28.99 -18.18
CA SER A 433 13.81 30.02 -17.80
C SER A 433 13.00 30.40 -19.02
N ASP A 434 11.77 29.87 -19.13
CA ASP A 434 10.80 30.34 -20.12
C ASP A 434 9.60 30.97 -19.40
N SER A 435 9.80 32.24 -19.05
CA SER A 435 8.74 33.14 -18.59
C SER A 435 8.15 33.85 -19.80
N GLU A 436 7.27 33.17 -20.55
CA GLU A 436 6.43 33.84 -21.53
C GLU A 436 5.34 34.64 -20.80
N SER A 437 5.47 35.96 -20.83
CA SER A 437 4.48 36.90 -20.28
C SER A 437 3.22 36.94 -21.14
N GLU A 438 2.04 37.00 -20.50
CA GLU A 438 0.69 37.10 -21.09
C GLU A 438 0.46 38.25 -22.08
N VAL A 439 1.46 39.09 -22.37
CA VAL A 439 1.37 40.22 -23.30
C VAL A 439 1.54 39.77 -24.77
N GLU A 440 2.14 38.60 -25.03
CA GLU A 440 2.47 38.17 -26.40
C GLU A 440 1.36 37.33 -27.08
N ILE A 441 0.37 36.85 -26.31
CA ILE A 441 -0.79 36.09 -26.84
C ILE A 441 -1.78 37.04 -27.55
N LEU A 442 -1.95 38.27 -27.04
CA LEU A 442 -2.89 39.25 -27.61
C LEU A 442 -2.41 39.87 -28.94
N ALA A 443 -1.11 39.83 -29.23
CA ALA A 443 -0.57 40.31 -30.50
C ALA A 443 -0.74 39.29 -31.64
N ARG A 444 -0.84 37.99 -31.32
CA ARG A 444 -1.08 36.93 -32.33
C ARG A 444 -2.54 36.83 -32.76
N GLU A 445 -3.49 37.19 -31.91
CA GLU A 445 -4.92 37.16 -32.26
C GLU A 445 -5.37 38.34 -33.15
N GLN A 446 -4.66 39.47 -33.13
CA GLN A 446 -4.99 40.62 -33.99
C GLN A 446 -4.45 40.48 -35.43
N ASN A 447 -3.43 39.64 -35.66
CA ASN A 447 -2.87 39.41 -37.00
C ASN A 447 -3.58 38.30 -37.80
N ILE A 448 -4.58 37.62 -37.22
CA ILE A 448 -5.35 36.56 -37.91
C ILE A 448 -6.65 37.11 -38.53
N VAL A 449 -7.07 38.33 -38.17
CA VAL A 449 -8.34 38.92 -38.66
C VAL A 449 -8.14 39.79 -39.91
N GLN A 450 -6.90 40.07 -40.34
CA GLN A 450 -6.63 40.94 -41.49
C GLN A 450 -6.35 40.21 -42.82
N ASP A 451 -6.31 38.88 -42.83
CA ASP A 451 -5.89 38.09 -44.01
C ASP A 451 -7.04 37.26 -44.64
N SER A 452 -8.30 37.61 -44.37
CA SER A 452 -9.48 36.87 -44.86
C SER A 452 -10.43 37.65 -45.78
N ASP A 453 -10.09 38.88 -46.19
CA ASP A 453 -10.96 39.73 -47.04
C ASP A 453 -10.31 40.14 -48.39
N GLU A 454 -9.46 39.30 -48.99
CA GLU A 454 -9.03 39.49 -50.39
C GLU A 454 -8.80 38.13 -51.09
N GLU A 455 -9.88 37.42 -51.45
CA GLU A 455 -9.92 36.56 -52.64
C GLU A 455 -11.35 36.04 -52.88
N GLY A 456 -12.08 36.72 -53.78
CA GLY A 456 -13.41 36.32 -54.20
C GLY A 456 -13.82 37.11 -55.45
N ALA A 457 -13.51 36.54 -56.61
CA ALA A 457 -14.12 36.88 -57.89
C ALA A 457 -15.63 36.66 -57.89
#